data_AF-A0A7C3DIL9-F1
#
_entry.id   AF-A0A7C3DIL9-F1
#
_cell.length_a   1.000
_cell.length_b   1.000
_cell.length_c   1.000
_cell.angle_alpha   90.00
_cell.angle_beta   90.00
_cell.angle_gamma   90.00
#
_symmetry.space_group_name_H-M   'P 1'
#
loop_
_entity.id
_entity.type
_entity.pdbx_description
1 polymer ?
#
loop_
_entity_poly.entity_id
_entity_poly.type
_entity_poly.pdbx_seq_one_letter_code
_entity_poly.pdbx_strand_id
1 'polypeptide(L)'
;MSPEQQSRKTVRTRRVDEVNSFDELLRHCLPAFGGAYLRRIYTILDNAIGMGCPMTAAVAGPVTVSGQHQAWLIPLLETGWVAYVSTTDAVCYHDGHRSLRGRRDCVFEVPLFGDDGALREQRIIRVADMAFDEDILFDQDRFLSALLRRPEFQKKM
;
A
#
# COMPACT_ATOMS: atom_id res chain seq x y z
N MET A 1 -27.23 8.54 -40.45
CA MET A 1 -26.04 7.67 -40.42
C MET A 1 -26.35 6.55 -39.45
N SER A 2 -26.49 5.31 -39.94
CA SER A 2 -26.88 4.17 -39.10
C SER A 2 -25.78 3.84 -38.10
N PRO A 3 -26.14 3.45 -36.86
CA PRO A 3 -25.18 3.07 -35.84
C PRO A 3 -24.39 1.84 -36.33
N GLU A 4 -23.08 2.01 -36.50
CA GLU A 4 -22.16 0.96 -36.90
C GLU A 4 -22.34 -0.27 -36.01
N GLN A 5 -22.54 -1.43 -36.64
CA GLN A 5 -22.50 -2.73 -35.99
C GLN A 5 -21.11 -2.90 -35.36
N GLN A 6 -21.02 -2.62 -34.06
CA GLN A 6 -19.80 -2.80 -33.29
C GLN A 6 -19.34 -4.25 -33.45
N SER A 7 -18.23 -4.46 -34.16
CA SER A 7 -17.77 -5.81 -34.50
C SER A 7 -17.58 -6.61 -33.22
N ARG A 8 -18.16 -7.83 -33.16
CA ARG A 8 -18.03 -8.69 -31.99
C ARG A 8 -16.55 -9.04 -31.78
N LYS A 9 -15.95 -8.53 -30.71
CA LYS A 9 -14.56 -8.84 -30.35
C LYS A 9 -14.52 -10.15 -29.56
N THR A 10 -13.88 -11.17 -30.13
CA THR A 10 -13.63 -12.44 -29.42
C THR A 10 -12.64 -12.19 -28.28
N VAL A 11 -12.98 -12.68 -27.08
CA VAL A 11 -12.07 -12.65 -25.93
C VAL A 11 -11.07 -13.79 -26.09
N ARG A 12 -9.78 -13.44 -26.21
CA ARG A 12 -8.67 -14.41 -26.24
C ARG A 12 -7.90 -14.31 -24.92
N THR A 13 -7.70 -15.45 -24.28
CA THR A 13 -7.03 -15.56 -22.99
C THR A 13 -5.84 -16.49 -23.13
N ARG A 14 -4.69 -16.12 -22.58
CA ARG A 14 -3.53 -17.00 -22.46
C ARG A 14 -3.57 -17.73 -21.12
N ARG A 15 -3.01 -18.94 -21.06
CA ARG A 15 -2.87 -19.63 -19.78
C ARG A 15 -1.68 -19.07 -19.01
N VAL A 16 -1.74 -19.15 -17.68
CA VAL A 16 -0.67 -18.63 -16.80
C VAL A 16 0.64 -19.39 -16.95
N ASP A 17 0.61 -20.64 -17.38
CA ASP A 17 1.77 -21.49 -17.68
C ASP A 17 2.34 -21.28 -19.10
N GLU A 18 1.71 -20.42 -19.91
CA GLU A 18 2.14 -20.07 -21.27
C GLU A 18 2.73 -18.65 -21.36
N VAL A 19 2.88 -17.94 -20.24
CA VAL A 19 3.41 -16.57 -20.16
C VAL A 19 4.69 -16.53 -19.32
N ASN A 20 5.60 -15.62 -19.65
CA ASN A 20 6.92 -15.54 -19.02
C ASN A 20 7.17 -14.25 -18.23
N SER A 21 6.15 -13.39 -18.09
CA SER A 21 6.28 -12.14 -17.36
C SER A 21 4.98 -11.73 -16.67
N PHE A 22 5.10 -10.88 -15.65
CA PHE A 22 3.95 -10.25 -14.99
C PHE A 22 3.13 -9.37 -15.94
N ASP A 23 3.80 -8.71 -16.90
CA ASP A 23 3.14 -7.92 -17.95
C ASP A 23 2.19 -8.79 -18.78
N GLU A 24 2.69 -9.92 -19.29
CA GLU A 24 1.90 -10.85 -20.09
C GLU A 24 0.76 -11.46 -19.27
N LEU A 25 1.01 -11.79 -18.00
CA LEU A 25 0.00 -12.31 -17.09
C LEU A 25 -1.16 -11.32 -16.94
N LEU A 26 -0.88 -10.06 -16.58
CA LEU A 26 -1.90 -9.05 -16.34
C LEU A 26 -2.64 -8.66 -17.64
N ARG A 27 -1.93 -8.58 -18.78
CA ARG A 27 -2.54 -8.23 -20.08
C ARG A 27 -3.38 -9.35 -20.69
N HIS A 28 -3.01 -10.62 -20.50
CA HIS A 28 -3.55 -11.71 -21.30
C HIS A 28 -4.27 -12.83 -20.53
N CYS A 29 -4.04 -12.99 -19.22
CA CYS A 29 -4.63 -14.09 -18.44
C CYS A 29 -5.92 -13.71 -17.72
N LEU A 30 -6.21 -12.41 -17.59
CA LEU A 30 -7.29 -11.87 -16.75
C LEU A 30 -8.36 -11.14 -17.59
N PRO A 31 -9.15 -11.83 -18.44
CA PRO A 31 -9.97 -11.23 -19.49
C PRO A 31 -11.19 -10.43 -18.99
N ALA A 32 -11.86 -10.86 -17.93
CA ALA A 32 -13.19 -10.41 -17.51
C ALA A 32 -13.33 -10.31 -15.98
N PHE A 33 -14.46 -9.76 -15.51
CA PHE A 33 -14.80 -9.59 -14.09
C PHE A 33 -13.69 -8.89 -13.28
N GLY A 34 -13.41 -9.35 -12.05
CA GLY A 34 -12.34 -8.82 -11.19
C GLY A 34 -10.98 -8.73 -11.90
N GLY A 35 -10.65 -9.74 -12.71
CA GLY A 35 -9.41 -9.76 -13.48
C GLY A 35 -9.30 -8.65 -14.51
N ALA A 36 -10.42 -8.25 -15.14
CA ALA A 36 -10.42 -7.14 -16.10
C ALA A 36 -10.11 -5.79 -15.43
N TYR A 37 -10.46 -5.60 -14.16
CA TYR A 37 -10.08 -4.41 -13.41
C TYR A 37 -8.58 -4.37 -13.15
N LEU A 38 -7.98 -5.50 -12.77
CA LEU A 38 -6.52 -5.61 -12.60
C LEU A 38 -5.79 -5.30 -13.91
N ARG A 39 -6.22 -5.92 -15.02
CA ARG A 39 -5.67 -5.61 -16.36
C ARG A 39 -5.79 -4.12 -16.70
N ARG A 40 -6.96 -3.53 -16.43
CA ARG A 40 -7.24 -2.13 -16.75
C ARG A 40 -6.35 -1.18 -15.95
N ILE A 41 -6.23 -1.39 -14.63
CA ILE A 41 -5.39 -0.55 -13.76
C ILE A 41 -3.93 -0.66 -14.21
N TYR A 42 -3.43 -1.88 -14.42
CA TYR A 42 -2.08 -2.10 -14.92
C TYR A 42 -1.81 -1.37 -16.24
N THR A 43 -2.71 -1.49 -17.22
CA THR A 43 -2.55 -0.83 -18.52
C THR A 43 -2.61 0.70 -18.42
N ILE A 44 -3.43 1.25 -17.52
CA ILE A 44 -3.49 2.70 -17.28
C ILE A 44 -2.17 3.19 -16.68
N LEU A 45 -1.62 2.48 -15.69
CA LEU A 45 -0.36 2.84 -15.05
C LEU A 45 0.82 2.73 -16.02
N ASP A 46 0.90 1.63 -16.79
CA ASP A 46 1.92 1.42 -17.82
C ASP A 46 1.90 2.55 -18.87
N ASN A 47 0.72 2.91 -19.37
CA ASN A 47 0.57 4.03 -20.30
C ASN A 47 0.96 5.37 -19.68
N ALA A 48 0.57 5.63 -18.43
CA ALA A 48 0.90 6.88 -17.73
C ALA A 48 2.43 7.03 -17.57
N ILE A 49 3.11 5.95 -17.17
CA ILE A 49 4.56 5.88 -17.07
C ILE A 49 5.22 6.08 -18.43
N GLY A 50 4.74 5.36 -19.47
CA GLY A 50 5.27 5.49 -20.84
C GLY A 50 5.11 6.88 -21.44
N MET A 51 4.08 7.62 -21.01
CA MET A 51 3.85 9.01 -21.40
C MET A 51 4.63 10.02 -20.55
N GLY A 52 5.34 9.58 -19.51
CA GLY A 52 6.03 10.46 -18.56
C GLY A 52 5.08 11.30 -17.71
N CYS A 53 3.86 10.82 -17.47
CA CYS A 53 2.82 11.54 -16.72
C CYS A 53 3.08 11.44 -15.21
N PRO A 54 3.28 12.56 -14.49
CA PRO A 54 3.41 12.52 -13.03
C PRO A 54 2.11 12.07 -12.38
N MET A 55 2.21 11.11 -11.47
CA MET A 55 1.06 10.53 -10.77
C MET A 55 0.88 11.15 -9.38
N THR A 56 -0.36 11.15 -8.88
CA THR A 56 -0.66 11.41 -7.47
C THR A 56 -1.20 10.14 -6.83
N ALA A 57 -0.83 9.89 -5.58
CA ALA A 57 -1.30 8.73 -4.81
C ALA A 57 -2.08 9.20 -3.59
N ALA A 58 -3.21 8.55 -3.31
CA ALA A 58 -3.97 8.74 -2.09
C ALA A 58 -4.09 7.39 -1.38
N VAL A 59 -3.57 7.30 -0.15
CA VAL A 59 -3.49 6.04 0.60
C VAL A 59 -3.93 6.24 2.05
N ALA A 60 -4.64 5.24 2.58
CA ALA A 60 -5.09 5.24 3.97
C ALA A 60 -4.07 4.57 4.90
N GLY A 61 -4.13 4.90 6.19
CA GLY A 61 -3.30 4.35 7.27
C GLY A 61 -3.01 2.85 7.20
N PRO A 62 -4.00 1.97 6.92
CA PRO A 62 -3.76 0.53 6.87
C PRO A 62 -2.70 0.07 5.87
N VAL A 63 -2.29 0.89 4.90
CA VAL A 63 -1.25 0.54 3.92
C VAL A 63 0.09 0.20 4.59
N THR A 64 0.40 0.80 5.74
CA THR A 64 1.67 0.59 6.45
C THR A 64 1.60 -0.58 7.43
N VAL A 65 0.49 -0.76 8.16
CA VAL A 65 0.35 -1.92 9.06
C VAL A 65 0.22 -3.24 8.29
N SER A 66 -0.43 -3.23 7.11
CA SER A 66 -0.65 -4.43 6.28
C SER A 66 0.57 -4.86 5.44
N GLY A 67 1.69 -4.15 5.52
CA GLY A 67 2.86 -4.44 4.68
C GLY A 67 2.74 -3.98 3.21
N GLN A 68 1.60 -3.42 2.81
CA GLN A 68 1.39 -2.92 1.44
C GLN A 68 2.37 -1.80 1.05
N HIS A 69 2.77 -0.97 2.02
CA HIS A 69 3.82 0.01 1.81
C HIS A 69 5.14 -0.61 1.31
N GLN A 70 5.54 -1.76 1.85
CA GLN A 70 6.73 -2.49 1.41
C GLN A 70 6.49 -3.22 0.09
N ALA A 71 5.31 -3.81 -0.07
CA ALA A 71 4.98 -4.61 -1.25
C ALA A 71 4.90 -3.77 -2.53
N TRP A 72 4.33 -2.56 -2.47
CA TRP A 72 4.10 -1.76 -3.68
C TRP A 72 4.25 -0.25 -3.53
N LEU A 73 3.97 0.36 -2.37
CA LEU A 73 4.02 1.84 -2.27
C LEU A 73 5.46 2.36 -2.35
N ILE A 74 6.36 1.85 -1.50
CA ILE A 74 7.76 2.27 -1.45
C ILE A 74 8.44 2.04 -2.81
N PRO A 75 8.38 0.85 -3.43
CA PRO A 75 8.94 0.66 -4.77
C PRO A 75 8.39 1.62 -5.81
N LEU A 76 7.09 1.93 -5.75
CA LEU A 76 6.44 2.88 -6.66
C LEU A 76 6.92 4.33 -6.43
N LEU A 77 7.13 4.73 -5.18
CA LEU A 77 7.69 6.05 -4.87
C LEU A 77 9.16 6.15 -5.34
N GLU A 78 9.94 5.10 -5.16
CA GLU A 78 11.34 5.03 -5.57
C GLU A 78 11.54 5.11 -7.09
N THR A 79 10.53 4.79 -7.91
CA THR A 79 10.62 4.99 -9.36
C THR A 79 10.61 6.47 -9.77
N GLY A 80 10.25 7.38 -8.88
CA GLY A 80 10.20 8.82 -9.16
C GLY A 80 9.00 9.29 -9.99
N TRP A 81 7.99 8.44 -10.21
CA TRP A 81 6.79 8.79 -11.01
C TRP A 81 5.67 9.45 -10.18
N VAL A 82 5.76 9.40 -8.85
CA VAL A 82 4.73 9.96 -7.95
C VAL A 82 5.14 11.36 -7.49
N ALA A 83 4.38 12.36 -7.90
CA ALA A 83 4.62 13.76 -7.55
C ALA A 83 4.08 14.13 -6.16
N TYR A 84 2.91 13.58 -5.78
CA TYR A 84 2.25 13.88 -4.52
C TYR A 84 1.65 12.63 -3.88
N VAL A 85 1.78 12.54 -2.56
CA VAL A 85 1.11 11.54 -1.73
C VAL A 85 0.18 12.27 -0.76
N SER A 86 -1.11 11.94 -0.80
CA SER A 86 -2.09 12.36 0.19
C SER A 86 -2.40 11.19 1.11
N THR A 87 -2.30 11.40 2.42
CA THR A 87 -2.46 10.32 3.38
C THR A 87 -2.88 10.82 4.77
N THR A 88 -3.15 9.88 5.66
CA THR A 88 -3.37 10.11 7.09
C THR A 88 -2.04 10.01 7.84
N ASP A 89 -1.95 10.66 8.99
CA ASP A 89 -0.81 10.58 9.91
C ASP A 89 -0.39 9.14 10.26
N ALA A 90 -1.35 8.22 10.35
CA ALA A 90 -1.11 6.80 10.62
C ALA A 90 -0.11 6.15 9.65
N VAL A 91 -0.03 6.60 8.39
CA VAL A 91 0.97 6.08 7.44
C VAL A 91 2.37 6.42 7.94
N CYS A 92 2.65 7.69 8.25
CA CYS A 92 3.94 8.12 8.78
C CYS A 92 4.23 7.47 10.14
N TYR A 93 3.21 7.31 10.98
CA TYR A 93 3.39 6.80 12.34
C TYR A 93 3.73 5.29 12.35
N HIS A 94 2.98 4.47 11.61
CA HIS A 94 3.24 3.03 11.54
C HIS A 94 4.48 2.66 10.72
N ASP A 95 4.81 3.42 9.68
CA ASP A 95 6.11 3.27 9.00
C ASP A 95 7.28 3.66 9.93
N GLY A 96 7.05 4.69 10.76
CA GLY A 96 7.93 5.10 11.85
C GLY A 96 8.25 3.97 12.83
N HIS A 97 7.26 3.16 13.23
CA HIS A 97 7.48 2.00 14.12
C HIS A 97 8.58 1.06 13.61
N ARG A 98 8.53 0.73 12.32
CA ARG A 98 9.50 -0.16 11.67
C ARG A 98 10.88 0.47 11.52
N SER A 99 10.95 1.80 11.55
CA SER A 99 12.18 2.58 11.48
C SER A 99 12.87 2.75 12.84
N LEU A 100 12.18 2.43 13.95
CA LEU A 100 12.78 2.46 15.28
C LEU A 100 13.80 1.33 15.46
N ARG A 101 14.93 1.66 16.09
CA ARG A 101 16.01 0.70 16.34
C ARG A 101 15.50 -0.47 17.17
N GLY A 102 15.64 -1.69 16.65
CA GLY A 102 15.21 -2.92 17.31
C GLY A 102 13.71 -3.23 17.19
N ARG A 103 12.95 -2.46 16.41
CA ARG A 103 11.49 -2.62 16.23
C ARG A 103 11.09 -2.88 14.78
N ARG A 104 12.02 -3.29 13.91
CA ARG A 104 11.78 -3.51 12.47
C ARG A 104 10.62 -4.49 12.20
N ASP A 105 10.58 -5.56 12.98
CA ASP A 105 9.61 -6.65 12.86
C ASP A 105 8.55 -6.57 13.97
N CYS A 106 7.98 -5.38 14.18
CA CYS A 106 7.02 -5.10 15.26
C CYS A 106 5.56 -5.47 14.95
N VAL A 107 5.24 -5.81 13.70
CA VAL A 107 3.87 -6.14 13.29
C VAL A 107 3.76 -7.64 13.05
N PHE A 108 2.72 -8.26 13.63
CA PHE A 108 2.42 -9.68 13.53
C PHE A 108 0.93 -9.92 13.27
N GLU A 109 0.58 -11.13 12.86
CA GLU A 109 -0.81 -11.50 12.55
C GLU A 109 -1.61 -11.86 13.82
N VAL A 110 -2.89 -11.54 13.80
CA VAL A 110 -3.89 -11.97 14.80
C VAL A 110 -5.18 -12.40 14.10
N PRO A 111 -6.03 -13.24 14.73
CA PRO A 111 -7.31 -13.60 14.15
C PRO A 111 -8.20 -12.37 13.88
N LEU A 112 -8.77 -12.29 12.67
CA LEU A 112 -9.71 -11.22 12.30
C LEU A 112 -10.93 -11.20 13.24
N PHE A 113 -11.42 -12.38 13.60
CA PHE A 113 -12.49 -12.58 14.58
C PHE A 113 -11.91 -13.23 15.83
N GLY A 114 -11.66 -12.41 16.85
CA GLY A 114 -11.04 -12.84 18.11
C GLY A 114 -11.52 -12.01 19.30
N ASP A 115 -10.92 -12.24 20.46
CA ASP A 115 -11.25 -11.57 21.72
C ASP A 115 -10.39 -10.31 21.92
N ASP A 116 -10.99 -9.15 21.67
CA ASP A 116 -10.36 -7.84 21.91
C ASP A 116 -10.03 -7.58 23.37
N GLY A 117 -10.80 -8.14 24.31
CA GLY A 117 -10.54 -8.03 25.74
C GLY A 117 -9.22 -8.71 26.11
N ALA A 118 -9.02 -9.94 25.61
CA ALA A 118 -7.78 -10.68 25.82
C ALA A 118 -6.56 -9.96 25.21
N LEU A 119 -6.69 -9.41 24.00
CA LEU A 119 -5.61 -8.61 23.38
C LEU A 119 -5.29 -7.35 24.20
N ARG A 120 -6.33 -6.68 24.73
CA ARG A 120 -6.17 -5.51 25.59
C ARG A 120 -5.44 -5.82 26.89
N GLU A 121 -5.72 -6.96 27.51
CA GLU A 121 -5.02 -7.45 28.70
C GLU A 121 -3.55 -7.76 28.42
N GLN A 122 -3.26 -8.28 27.22
CA GLN A 122 -1.90 -8.55 26.74
C GLN A 122 -1.16 -7.30 26.25
N ARG A 123 -1.81 -6.13 26.26
CA ARG A 123 -1.27 -4.87 25.75
C ARG A 123 -0.90 -4.96 24.27
N ILE A 124 -1.74 -5.62 23.49
CA ILE A 124 -1.62 -5.74 22.04
C ILE A 124 -2.66 -4.83 21.38
N ILE A 125 -2.23 -4.06 20.40
CA ILE A 125 -3.11 -3.22 19.59
C ILE A 125 -3.26 -3.88 18.23
N ARG A 126 -4.50 -4.11 17.80
CA ARG A 126 -4.79 -4.69 16.49
C ARG A 126 -5.41 -3.70 15.52
N VAL A 127 -5.13 -3.92 14.24
CA VAL A 127 -5.76 -3.32 13.07
C VAL A 127 -6.17 -4.47 12.16
N ALA A 128 -7.47 -4.82 12.21
CA ALA A 128 -8.02 -6.01 11.56
C ALA A 128 -7.30 -7.30 12.00
N ASP A 129 -6.64 -7.99 11.06
CA ASP A 129 -5.89 -9.23 11.23
C ASP A 129 -4.39 -9.00 11.47
N MET A 130 -3.96 -7.74 11.68
CA MET A 130 -2.60 -7.36 12.01
C MET A 130 -2.54 -6.73 13.40
N ALA A 131 -1.43 -6.85 14.11
CA ALA A 131 -1.25 -6.29 15.45
C ALA A 131 0.21 -5.94 15.76
N PHE A 132 0.40 -5.18 16.82
CA PHE A 132 1.71 -4.82 17.37
C PHE A 132 1.61 -4.61 18.88
N ASP A 133 2.73 -4.75 19.58
CA ASP A 133 2.80 -4.49 21.02
C ASP A 133 2.58 -3.00 21.32
N GLU A 134 1.76 -2.66 22.32
CA GLU A 134 1.46 -1.28 22.73
C GLU A 134 2.72 -0.46 23.03
N ASP A 135 3.78 -1.10 23.54
CA ASP A 135 5.03 -0.43 23.91
C ASP A 135 5.70 0.29 22.73
N ILE A 136 5.40 -0.10 21.48
CA ILE A 136 5.92 0.59 20.28
C ILE A 136 5.43 2.04 20.17
N LEU A 137 4.23 2.33 20.67
CA LEU A 137 3.67 3.69 20.68
C LEU A 137 4.52 4.61 21.55
N PHE A 138 4.89 4.13 22.74
CA PHE A 138 5.71 4.91 23.67
C PHE A 138 7.14 5.11 23.17
N ASP A 139 7.70 4.14 22.45
CA ASP A 139 9.02 4.31 21.83
C ASP A 139 8.98 5.32 20.68
N GLN A 140 7.93 5.28 19.85
CA GLN A 140 7.71 6.25 18.78
C GLN A 140 7.52 7.67 19.34
N ASP A 141 6.70 7.82 20.37
CA ASP A 141 6.45 9.11 21.02
C ASP A 141 7.71 9.67 21.67
N ARG A 142 8.56 8.81 22.26
CA ARG A 142 9.85 9.21 22.81
C ARG A 142 10.78 9.73 21.71
N PHE A 143 10.85 9.03 20.58
CA PHE A 143 11.64 9.45 19.43
C PHE A 143 11.13 10.79 18.86
N LEU A 144 9.84 10.90 18.56
CA LEU A 144 9.24 12.10 18.00
C LEU A 144 9.36 13.29 18.96
N SER A 145 9.14 13.08 20.26
CA SER A 145 9.32 14.12 21.28
C SER A 145 10.76 14.64 21.32
N ALA A 146 11.75 13.75 21.23
CA ALA A 146 13.15 14.15 21.18
C ALA A 146 13.50 14.89 19.88
N LEU A 147 13.00 14.40 18.73
CA LEU A 147 13.18 15.03 17.42
C LEU A 147 12.59 16.44 17.39
N LEU A 148 11.34 16.59 17.82
CA LEU A 148 10.62 17.85 17.80
C LEU A 148 11.23 18.88 18.74
N ARG A 149 11.92 18.48 19.81
CA ARG A 149 12.66 19.40 20.71
C ARG A 149 13.92 20.00 20.09
N ARG A 150 14.38 19.51 18.93
CA ARG A 150 15.59 20.05 18.30
C ARG A 150 15.37 21.48 17.76
N PRO A 151 16.42 22.32 17.70
CA PRO A 151 16.29 23.74 17.34
C PRO A 151 15.61 23.99 15.99
N GLU A 152 15.74 23.08 15.02
CA GLU A 152 15.16 23.26 13.69
C GLU A 152 13.62 23.24 13.71
N PHE A 153 13.02 22.57 14.70
CA PHE A 153 11.57 22.40 14.86
C PHE A 153 10.95 23.35 15.90
N GLN A 154 11.74 24.19 16.57
CA GLN A 154 11.25 25.16 17.57
C GLN A 154 10.80 26.49 16.92
N LYS A 155 10.07 26.39 15.81
CA LYS A 155 9.52 27.53 15.05
C LYS A 155 8.02 27.31 14.86
N LYS A 156 7.27 28.40 14.65
CA LYS A 156 5.88 28.25 14.21
C LYS A 156 5.88 27.54 12.87
N MET A 157 5.06 26.49 12.77
CA MET A 157 4.69 25.87 11.51
C MET A 157 3.94 26.86 10.62
#